data_AF-A0A329MZB3-F1
#
_entry.id   AF-A0A329MZB3-F1
#
_cell.length_a   1.000
_cell.length_b   1.000
_cell.length_c   1.000
_cell.angle_alpha   90.00
_cell.angle_beta   90.00
_cell.angle_gamma   90.00
#
_symmetry.space_group_name_H-M   'P 1'
#
loop_
_entity.id
_entity.type
_entity.pdbx_description
1 polymer ?
#
loop_
_entity_poly.entity_id
_entity_poly.type
_entity_poly.pdbx_seq_one_letter_code
_entity_poly.pdbx_strand_id
1 'polypeptide(L)'
;MLKWFNINILLCFFVACNGEHASSRRFSVTLEGGEKVSYNKPVQVKVSSKKDIAIDSVAYVINGVSLKQENGGLTLKNAPLGHQELEATVYYGDSSDKISVPITILADREPELYTYEIIKEYPHDGEAFTQGLEFYRDTLYESTGRRGHSSLRKTDYATGKVWKKKPLEQTLFGEGLTIMNDRIYQLTWQAGKGLVYDMDFNLLSEFDYGNSKEGWGLCNDGTRIFKSDGTSKIWILDPETLEEKGHIETVTNTSVFSMANELEYAHDRIYANTWQKDGVMIINPENGIIEGVVDLRGLKDKVTQKPDLDVLNGIAHFPERDTFFVTGKNWDKIFEVKIVPKGK
;
A
#
# COMPACT_ATOMS: atom_id res chain seq x y z
N MET A 1 -22.39 -25.23 64.11
CA MET A 1 -20.96 -25.62 64.15
C MET A 1 -20.42 -25.66 62.72
N LEU A 2 -19.23 -25.10 62.53
CA LEU A 2 -18.42 -25.00 61.30
C LEU A 2 -19.03 -24.32 60.07
N LYS A 3 -18.68 -23.04 59.86
CA LYS A 3 -18.69 -22.38 58.55
C LYS A 3 -17.37 -22.71 57.85
N TRP A 4 -17.43 -23.31 56.66
CA TRP A 4 -16.26 -23.53 55.81
C TRP A 4 -15.97 -22.25 55.02
N PHE A 5 -14.75 -21.72 55.16
CA PHE A 5 -14.26 -20.57 54.42
C PHE A 5 -13.39 -21.11 53.27
N ASN A 6 -13.92 -21.09 52.04
CA ASN A 6 -13.13 -21.44 50.87
C ASN A 6 -12.27 -20.23 50.47
N ILE A 7 -10.99 -20.27 50.81
CA ILE A 7 -9.99 -19.32 50.32
C ILE A 7 -9.54 -19.83 48.94
N ASN A 8 -10.00 -19.18 47.88
CA ASN A 8 -9.40 -19.32 46.55
C ASN A 8 -8.13 -18.46 46.52
N ILE A 9 -6.96 -19.10 46.59
CA ILE A 9 -5.68 -18.45 46.34
C ILE A 9 -5.54 -18.32 44.82
N LEU A 10 -5.79 -17.12 44.30
CA LEU A 10 -5.46 -16.76 42.93
C LEU A 10 -3.94 -16.53 42.86
N LEU A 11 -3.20 -17.49 42.30
CA LEU A 11 -1.79 -17.29 41.95
C LEU A 11 -1.71 -16.33 40.75
N CYS A 12 -1.48 -15.05 41.03
CA CYS A 12 -1.07 -14.09 40.01
C CYS A 12 0.40 -14.35 39.66
N PHE A 13 0.65 -14.98 38.51
CA PHE A 13 1.96 -14.92 37.88
C PHE A 13 2.21 -13.51 37.36
N PHE A 14 2.98 -12.72 38.09
CA PHE A 14 3.55 -11.48 37.58
C PHE A 14 4.67 -11.84 36.58
N VAL A 15 4.33 -11.93 35.30
CA VAL A 15 5.34 -11.84 34.24
C VAL A 15 5.74 -10.37 34.17
N ALA A 16 6.87 -10.04 34.79
CA ALA A 16 7.46 -8.72 34.68
C ALA A 16 8.02 -8.53 33.25
N CYS A 17 7.26 -7.85 32.39
CA CYS A 17 7.78 -7.27 31.16
C CYS A 17 8.75 -6.11 31.50
N ASN A 18 10.00 -6.46 31.83
CA ASN A 18 11.11 -5.53 32.03
C ASN A 18 12.32 -5.88 31.13
N GLY A 19 12.13 -6.80 30.17
CA GLY A 19 13.21 -7.47 29.43
C GLY A 19 13.96 -6.60 28.41
N GLU A 20 13.26 -5.73 27.67
CA GLU A 20 13.89 -4.92 26.60
C GLU A 20 14.88 -3.87 27.13
N HIS A 21 14.57 -3.27 28.28
CA HIS A 21 15.47 -2.31 28.92
C HIS A 21 16.66 -2.98 29.62
N ALA A 22 16.57 -4.27 29.97
CA ALA A 22 17.67 -5.02 30.56
C ALA A 22 18.61 -5.61 29.50
N SER A 23 18.07 -6.06 28.36
CA SER A 23 18.86 -6.68 27.28
C SER A 23 19.81 -5.70 26.58
N SER A 24 19.33 -4.49 26.28
CA SER A 24 20.12 -3.40 25.69
C SER A 24 21.28 -2.92 26.58
N ARG A 25 21.27 -3.27 27.89
CA ARG A 25 22.39 -2.98 28.82
C ARG A 25 23.48 -4.05 28.78
N ARG A 26 23.20 -5.25 28.30
CA ARG A 26 24.16 -6.37 28.26
C ARG A 26 24.74 -6.59 26.88
N PHE A 27 23.94 -6.41 25.83
CA PHE A 27 24.36 -6.67 24.46
C PHE A 27 24.01 -5.50 23.55
N SER A 28 24.64 -5.44 22.39
CA SER A 28 24.30 -4.54 21.29
C SER A 28 24.42 -5.26 19.96
N VAL A 29 23.51 -4.94 19.04
CA VAL A 29 23.54 -5.38 17.65
C VAL A 29 23.97 -4.21 16.78
N THR A 30 24.90 -4.44 15.87
CA THR A 30 25.32 -3.45 14.86
C THR A 30 25.27 -4.09 13.47
N LEU A 31 24.74 -3.35 12.50
CA LEU A 31 24.70 -3.72 11.09
C LEU A 31 25.83 -3.01 10.35
N GLU A 32 26.72 -3.76 9.68
CA GLU A 32 27.76 -3.13 8.86
C GLU A 32 27.12 -2.51 7.60
N GLY A 33 27.48 -1.27 7.28
CA GLY A 33 26.85 -0.51 6.19
C GLY A 33 25.60 0.27 6.60
N GLY A 34 25.16 0.16 7.85
CA GLY A 34 24.05 0.92 8.42
C GLY A 34 22.70 0.21 8.36
N GLU A 35 21.64 0.94 8.69
CA GLU A 35 20.28 0.39 8.84
C GLU A 35 19.59 0.09 7.50
N LYS A 36 20.09 0.64 6.37
CA LYS A 36 19.55 0.39 5.04
C LYS A 36 20.33 -0.73 4.34
N VAL A 37 19.63 -1.80 4.00
CA VAL A 37 20.21 -2.99 3.39
C VAL A 37 19.48 -3.36 2.10
N SER A 38 20.14 -4.12 1.23
CA SER A 38 19.55 -4.60 -0.01
C SER A 38 19.13 -6.07 0.12
N TYR A 39 17.91 -6.40 -0.31
CA TYR A 39 17.27 -7.70 -0.12
C TYR A 39 18.13 -8.92 -0.49
N ASN A 40 18.82 -8.87 -1.62
CA ASN A 40 19.63 -9.97 -2.15
C ASN A 40 21.10 -9.90 -1.75
N LYS A 41 21.47 -9.05 -0.80
CA LYS A 41 22.84 -8.96 -0.27
C LYS A 41 22.87 -9.47 1.18
N PRO A 42 23.86 -10.29 1.56
CA PRO A 42 24.04 -10.68 2.95
C PRO A 42 24.20 -9.45 3.85
N VAL A 43 23.44 -9.39 4.95
CA VAL A 43 23.55 -8.33 5.95
C VAL A 43 24.57 -8.74 6.99
N GLN A 44 25.71 -8.07 7.01
CA GLN A 44 26.73 -8.32 8.02
C GLN A 44 26.24 -7.79 9.37
N VAL A 45 26.10 -8.71 10.33
CA VAL A 45 25.61 -8.40 11.67
C VAL A 45 26.65 -8.79 12.71
N LYS A 46 26.86 -7.89 13.67
CA LYS A 46 27.73 -8.15 14.82
C LYS A 46 26.98 -7.94 16.11
N VAL A 47 27.04 -8.95 16.98
CA VAL A 47 26.57 -8.84 18.37
C VAL A 47 27.78 -8.68 19.27
N SER A 48 27.74 -7.68 20.14
CA SER A 48 28.81 -7.41 21.10
C SER A 48 28.26 -7.42 22.52
N SER A 49 29.06 -7.96 23.45
CA SER A 49 28.78 -7.94 24.89
C SER A 49 29.34 -6.67 25.52
N LYS A 50 28.54 -5.98 26.33
CA LYS A 50 28.91 -4.76 27.06
C LYS A 50 29.49 -5.06 28.46
N LYS A 51 29.46 -6.32 28.88
CA LYS A 51 29.87 -6.78 30.21
C LYS A 51 30.75 -8.03 30.16
N ASP A 52 31.43 -8.25 29.03
CA ASP A 52 32.29 -9.41 28.78
C ASP A 52 31.62 -10.78 29.03
N ILE A 53 30.30 -10.84 28.88
CA ILE A 53 29.51 -12.07 28.90
C ILE A 53 29.79 -12.86 27.63
N ALA A 54 30.21 -14.11 27.76
CA ALA A 54 30.40 -15.03 26.65
C ALA A 54 29.04 -15.34 25.98
N ILE A 55 29.02 -15.28 24.64
CA ILE A 55 27.82 -15.55 23.84
C ILE A 55 27.93 -16.97 23.29
N ASP A 56 26.91 -17.79 23.51
CA ASP A 56 26.87 -19.17 23.02
C ASP A 56 26.35 -19.22 21.59
N SER A 57 25.26 -18.51 21.31
CA SER A 57 24.67 -18.40 19.97
C SER A 57 23.73 -17.21 19.85
N VAL A 58 23.36 -16.87 18.61
CA VAL A 58 22.36 -15.83 18.32
C VAL A 58 21.38 -16.36 17.27
N ALA A 59 20.09 -16.19 17.52
CA ALA A 59 19.04 -16.43 16.55
C ALA A 59 18.44 -15.10 16.05
N TYR A 60 18.19 -15.01 14.76
CA TYR A 60 17.71 -13.79 14.11
C TYR A 60 16.33 -13.99 13.48
N VAL A 61 15.43 -13.03 13.70
CA VAL A 61 14.07 -13.06 13.17
C VAL A 61 13.69 -11.67 12.63
N ILE A 62 13.00 -11.62 11.48
CA ILE A 62 12.32 -10.42 10.98
C ILE A 62 10.86 -10.78 10.73
N ASN A 63 9.93 -10.09 11.39
CA ASN A 63 8.48 -10.30 11.24
C ASN A 63 8.07 -11.79 11.27
N GLY A 64 8.59 -12.55 12.24
CA GLY A 64 8.34 -13.99 12.38
C GLY A 64 9.15 -14.91 11.45
N VAL A 65 9.88 -14.37 10.48
CA VAL A 65 10.75 -15.13 9.56
C VAL A 65 12.13 -15.33 10.19
N SER A 66 12.50 -16.58 10.49
CA SER A 66 13.84 -16.93 10.95
C SER A 66 14.88 -16.77 9.84
N LEU A 67 15.96 -16.06 10.13
CA LEU A 67 17.04 -15.79 9.18
C LEU A 67 18.20 -16.76 9.38
N LYS A 68 18.83 -17.16 8.27
CA LYS A 68 20.06 -17.96 8.30
C LYS A 68 21.28 -17.04 8.30
N GLN A 69 22.23 -17.34 9.18
CA GLN A 69 23.53 -16.67 9.21
C GLN A 69 24.62 -17.61 8.67
N GLU A 70 25.40 -17.12 7.70
CA GLU A 70 26.56 -17.81 7.16
C GLU A 70 27.72 -16.82 7.03
N ASN A 71 28.90 -17.17 7.56
CA ASN A 71 30.09 -16.30 7.56
C ASN A 71 29.82 -14.87 8.09
N GLY A 72 28.97 -14.74 9.11
CA GLY A 72 28.59 -13.45 9.71
C GLY A 72 27.44 -12.71 8.99
N GLY A 73 27.10 -13.10 7.76
CA GLY A 73 26.05 -12.48 6.97
C GLY A 73 24.68 -13.15 7.13
N LEU A 74 23.63 -12.35 7.36
CA LEU A 74 22.24 -12.80 7.34
C LEU A 74 21.68 -12.80 5.93
N THR A 75 21.04 -13.90 5.54
CA THR A 75 20.27 -13.98 4.29
C THR A 75 18.82 -13.58 4.55
N LEU A 76 18.33 -12.56 3.84
CA LEU A 76 16.99 -11.99 4.02
C LEU A 76 15.89 -12.72 3.22
N LYS A 77 16.15 -13.95 2.79
CA LYS A 77 15.21 -14.72 1.98
C LYS A 77 13.86 -14.84 2.69
N ASN A 78 12.80 -14.48 1.99
CA ASN A 78 11.40 -14.44 2.46
C ASN A 78 11.10 -13.37 3.54
N ALA A 79 12.07 -12.54 3.94
CA ALA A 79 11.76 -11.41 4.80
C ALA A 79 10.90 -10.37 4.02
N PRO A 80 9.93 -9.71 4.66
CA PRO A 80 9.24 -8.58 4.05
C PRO A 80 10.19 -7.41 3.80
N LEU A 81 9.93 -6.64 2.75
CA LEU A 81 10.67 -5.41 2.42
C LEU A 81 10.17 -4.22 3.23
N GLY A 82 10.86 -3.08 3.12
CA GLY A 82 10.46 -1.83 3.77
C GLY A 82 11.05 -1.68 5.17
N HIS A 83 10.33 -0.99 6.04
CA HIS A 83 10.70 -0.77 7.44
C HIS A 83 10.40 -2.01 8.25
N GLN A 84 11.45 -2.60 8.82
CA GLN A 84 11.40 -3.85 9.56
C GLN A 84 12.15 -3.73 10.88
N GLU A 85 11.90 -4.68 11.77
CA GLU A 85 12.66 -4.85 13.01
C GLU A 85 13.43 -6.17 12.93
N LEU A 86 14.76 -6.10 13.07
CA LEU A 86 15.61 -7.26 13.24
C LEU A 86 15.68 -7.62 14.72
N GLU A 87 15.05 -8.73 15.09
CA GLU A 87 15.16 -9.30 16.41
C GLU A 87 16.35 -10.26 16.49
N ALA A 88 17.29 -9.99 17.40
CA ALA A 88 18.38 -10.88 17.76
C ALA A 88 18.13 -11.45 19.15
N THR A 89 17.95 -12.77 19.26
CA THR A 89 17.91 -13.48 20.53
C THR A 89 19.29 -14.04 20.84
N VAL A 90 19.96 -13.46 21.83
CA VAL A 90 21.32 -13.81 22.27
C VAL A 90 21.23 -14.82 23.40
N TYR A 91 21.79 -16.01 23.20
CA TYR A 91 21.86 -17.08 24.21
C TYR A 91 23.22 -17.08 24.91
N TYR A 92 23.21 -17.18 26.24
CA TYR A 92 24.40 -17.16 27.08
C TYR A 92 24.15 -17.92 28.40
N GLY A 93 24.92 -18.98 28.66
CA GLY A 93 24.65 -19.91 29.75
C GLY A 93 23.23 -20.46 29.67
N ASP A 94 22.48 -20.40 30.78
CA ASP A 94 21.07 -20.83 30.83
C ASP A 94 20.08 -19.67 30.58
N SER A 95 20.56 -18.53 30.07
CA SER A 95 19.77 -17.31 29.87
C SER A 95 19.74 -16.86 28.42
N SER A 96 18.76 -16.03 28.09
CA SER A 96 18.67 -15.38 26.78
C SER A 96 18.16 -13.95 26.90
N ASP A 97 18.69 -13.07 26.05
CA ASP A 97 18.25 -11.68 25.93
C ASP A 97 17.81 -11.42 24.49
N LYS A 98 16.65 -10.76 24.31
CA LYS A 98 16.18 -10.28 23.00
C LYS A 98 16.54 -8.82 22.80
N ILE A 99 17.10 -8.48 21.65
CA ILE A 99 17.36 -7.11 21.21
C ILE A 99 16.69 -6.92 19.86
N SER A 100 15.97 -5.82 19.70
CA SER A 100 15.41 -5.39 18.41
C SER A 100 16.16 -4.16 17.91
N VAL A 101 16.51 -4.16 16.63
CA VAL A 101 17.08 -3.00 15.96
C VAL A 101 16.32 -2.72 14.66
N PRO A 102 16.06 -1.44 14.33
CA PRO A 102 15.40 -1.10 13.09
C PRO A 102 16.29 -1.43 11.90
N ILE A 103 15.68 -1.92 10.83
CA ILE A 103 16.33 -2.18 9.55
C ILE A 103 15.38 -1.82 8.40
N THR A 104 15.91 -1.17 7.37
CA THR A 104 15.17 -0.88 6.13
C THR A 104 15.67 -1.79 5.02
N ILE A 105 14.82 -2.70 4.56
CA ILE A 105 15.15 -3.66 3.52
C ILE A 105 14.66 -3.14 2.18
N LEU A 106 15.60 -2.79 1.30
CA LEU A 106 15.37 -2.19 0.00
C LEU A 106 15.45 -3.23 -1.12
N ALA A 107 14.89 -2.88 -2.28
CA ALA A 107 15.03 -3.71 -3.47
C ALA A 107 16.52 -3.83 -3.90
N ASP A 108 16.82 -4.82 -4.72
CA ASP A 108 18.17 -5.08 -5.23
C ASP A 108 18.44 -4.48 -6.61
N ARG A 109 17.38 -3.96 -7.26
CA ARG A 109 17.43 -3.36 -8.59
C ARG A 109 16.70 -2.02 -8.64
N GLU A 110 17.17 -1.14 -9.51
CA GLU A 110 16.49 0.13 -9.80
C GLU A 110 15.21 -0.10 -10.60
N PRO A 111 14.17 0.74 -10.42
CA PRO A 111 12.97 0.69 -11.25
C PRO A 111 13.28 1.01 -12.71
N GLU A 112 12.64 0.30 -13.63
CA GLU A 112 12.69 0.62 -15.05
C GLU A 112 11.90 1.90 -15.35
N LEU A 113 12.36 2.69 -16.33
CA LEU A 113 11.68 3.92 -16.72
C LEU A 113 10.79 3.70 -17.92
N TYR A 114 9.55 4.16 -17.80
CA TYR A 114 8.52 4.11 -18.84
C TYR A 114 8.04 5.52 -19.16
N THR A 115 7.46 5.67 -20.35
CA THR A 115 6.73 6.85 -20.79
C THR A 115 5.47 6.39 -21.53
N TYR A 116 4.82 7.27 -22.27
CA TYR A 116 3.54 7.00 -22.89
C TYR A 116 3.47 7.49 -24.33
N GLU A 117 2.64 6.81 -25.12
CA GLU A 117 2.16 7.26 -26.42
C GLU A 117 0.65 7.53 -26.31
N ILE A 118 0.20 8.72 -26.69
CA ILE A 118 -1.24 9.03 -26.73
C ILE A 118 -1.85 8.32 -27.94
N ILE A 119 -2.81 7.43 -27.67
CA ILE A 119 -3.58 6.73 -28.69
C ILE A 119 -4.81 7.58 -29.07
N LYS A 120 -5.52 8.10 -28.06
CA LYS A 120 -6.73 8.89 -28.26
C LYS A 120 -7.04 9.79 -27.06
N GLU A 121 -7.73 10.90 -27.34
CA GLU A 121 -8.30 11.80 -26.32
C GLU A 121 -9.82 11.64 -26.30
N TYR A 122 -10.39 11.66 -25.10
CA TYR A 122 -11.84 11.56 -24.85
C TYR A 122 -12.30 12.71 -23.96
N PRO A 123 -13.55 13.19 -24.09
CA PRO A 123 -14.10 14.19 -23.20
C PRO A 123 -14.26 13.65 -21.77
N HIS A 124 -14.00 14.50 -20.78
CA HIS A 124 -14.22 14.22 -19.37
C HIS A 124 -14.95 15.38 -18.70
N ASP A 125 -15.65 15.11 -17.60
CA ASP A 125 -16.29 16.16 -16.81
C ASP A 125 -15.22 17.00 -16.10
N GLY A 126 -14.99 18.22 -16.58
CA GLY A 126 -14.02 19.14 -16.00
C GLY A 126 -14.30 19.53 -14.55
N GLU A 127 -15.50 19.25 -14.00
CA GLU A 127 -15.82 19.50 -12.58
C GLU A 127 -15.67 18.23 -11.71
N ALA A 128 -15.24 17.11 -12.29
CA ALA A 128 -15.02 15.86 -11.58
C ALA A 128 -13.67 15.87 -10.87
N PHE A 129 -13.70 15.90 -9.54
CA PHE A 129 -12.52 15.71 -8.71
C PHE A 129 -12.20 14.21 -8.59
N THR A 130 -11.68 13.61 -9.67
CA THR A 130 -11.46 12.15 -9.80
C THR A 130 -10.58 11.58 -8.70
N GLN A 131 -11.07 10.54 -8.03
CA GLN A 131 -10.37 9.83 -6.96
C GLN A 131 -10.30 8.31 -7.15
N GLY A 132 -11.13 7.74 -8.01
CA GLY A 132 -11.04 6.35 -8.43
C GLY A 132 -11.60 6.19 -9.84
N LEU A 133 -10.97 5.35 -10.65
CA LEU A 133 -11.32 5.17 -12.06
C LEU A 133 -11.11 3.70 -12.43
N GLU A 134 -12.16 3.01 -12.89
CA GLU A 134 -12.02 1.59 -13.27
C GLU A 134 -12.92 1.26 -14.46
N PHE A 135 -12.44 0.40 -15.36
CA PHE A 135 -13.29 -0.25 -16.34
C PHE A 135 -13.92 -1.50 -15.75
N TYR A 136 -15.24 -1.57 -15.80
CA TYR A 136 -15.94 -2.83 -15.66
C TYR A 136 -16.60 -3.19 -16.99
N ARG A 137 -15.98 -4.16 -17.67
CA ARG A 137 -16.28 -4.54 -19.06
C ARG A 137 -16.00 -3.36 -20.00
N ASP A 138 -16.99 -2.88 -20.74
CA ASP A 138 -16.89 -1.76 -21.69
C ASP A 138 -17.19 -0.39 -21.06
N THR A 139 -17.55 -0.36 -19.78
CA THR A 139 -18.06 0.84 -19.13
C THR A 139 -17.09 1.38 -18.08
N LEU A 140 -16.89 2.70 -18.09
CA LEU A 140 -16.06 3.40 -17.13
C LEU A 140 -16.85 3.75 -15.87
N TYR A 141 -16.29 3.43 -14.71
CA TYR A 141 -16.81 3.81 -13.41
C TYR A 141 -15.85 4.80 -12.77
N GLU A 142 -16.41 5.81 -12.12
CA GLU A 142 -15.63 6.89 -11.52
C GLU A 142 -16.15 7.22 -10.13
N SER A 143 -15.22 7.35 -9.19
CA SER A 143 -15.45 7.97 -7.89
C SER A 143 -14.91 9.38 -7.90
N THR A 144 -15.71 10.33 -7.46
CA THR A 144 -15.29 11.73 -7.30
C THR A 144 -15.29 12.15 -5.85
N GLY A 145 -14.30 12.96 -5.48
CA GLY A 145 -14.14 13.55 -4.16
C GLY A 145 -14.76 14.94 -4.01
N ARG A 146 -14.46 15.58 -2.88
CA ARG A 146 -15.01 16.84 -2.31
C ARG A 146 -16.32 16.66 -1.55
N ARG A 147 -16.32 17.09 -0.28
CA ARG A 147 -17.50 17.07 0.59
C ARG A 147 -18.66 17.85 -0.07
N GLY A 148 -19.86 17.30 0.00
CA GLY A 148 -21.05 17.82 -0.68
C GLY A 148 -21.12 17.59 -2.20
N HIS A 149 -20.04 17.15 -2.84
CA HIS A 149 -19.96 16.95 -4.29
C HIS A 149 -19.49 15.54 -4.70
N SER A 150 -19.10 14.72 -3.71
CA SER A 150 -18.61 13.37 -3.94
C SER A 150 -19.71 12.50 -4.55
N SER A 151 -19.32 11.65 -5.50
CA SER A 151 -20.28 10.80 -6.21
C SER A 151 -19.65 9.54 -6.76
N LEU A 152 -20.48 8.50 -6.90
CA LEU A 152 -20.21 7.32 -7.73
C LEU A 152 -20.87 7.52 -9.10
N ARG A 153 -20.15 7.26 -10.17
CA ARG A 153 -20.59 7.52 -11.56
C ARG A 153 -20.39 6.31 -12.45
N LYS A 154 -21.31 6.12 -13.38
CA LYS A 154 -21.20 5.22 -14.53
C LYS A 154 -21.20 6.08 -15.78
N THR A 155 -20.12 6.04 -16.55
CA THR A 155 -19.83 7.01 -17.61
C THR A 155 -19.52 6.29 -18.92
N ASP A 156 -20.07 6.82 -20.01
CA ASP A 156 -19.62 6.51 -21.36
C ASP A 156 -18.28 7.20 -21.60
N TYR A 157 -17.19 6.44 -21.63
CA TYR A 157 -15.86 7.01 -21.85
C TYR A 157 -15.72 7.68 -23.21
N ALA A 158 -16.48 7.26 -24.23
CA ALA A 158 -16.34 7.79 -25.58
C ALA A 158 -16.93 9.19 -25.73
N THR A 159 -18.03 9.45 -25.01
CA THR A 159 -18.79 10.71 -25.10
C THR A 159 -18.67 11.59 -23.86
N GLY A 160 -18.14 11.07 -22.75
CA GLY A 160 -18.10 11.73 -21.44
C GLY A 160 -19.47 11.80 -20.76
N LYS A 161 -20.51 11.19 -21.35
CA LYS A 161 -21.87 11.23 -20.82
C LYS A 161 -21.97 10.34 -19.58
N VAL A 162 -22.31 10.95 -18.45
CA VAL A 162 -22.63 10.22 -17.22
C VAL A 162 -24.03 9.61 -17.36
N TRP A 163 -24.11 8.27 -17.43
CA TRP A 163 -25.37 7.54 -17.52
C TRP A 163 -26.07 7.39 -16.16
N LYS A 164 -25.29 7.23 -15.10
CA LYS A 164 -25.80 7.09 -13.73
C LYS A 164 -24.87 7.81 -12.77
N LYS A 165 -25.45 8.56 -11.82
CA LYS A 165 -24.73 9.29 -10.79
C LYS A 165 -25.43 9.09 -9.46
N LYS A 166 -24.68 8.66 -8.45
CA LYS A 166 -25.13 8.60 -7.05
C LYS A 166 -24.29 9.57 -6.22
N PRO A 167 -24.87 10.66 -5.71
CA PRO A 167 -24.22 11.49 -4.71
C PRO A 167 -23.96 10.70 -3.42
N LEU A 168 -22.81 10.95 -2.78
CA LEU A 168 -22.54 10.48 -1.43
C LEU A 168 -23.20 11.42 -0.41
N GLU A 169 -23.29 10.98 0.85
CA GLU A 169 -23.67 11.87 1.94
C GLU A 169 -22.73 13.09 2.01
N GLN A 170 -23.28 14.26 2.32
CA GLN A 170 -22.54 15.53 2.19
C GLN A 170 -21.28 15.61 3.04
N THR A 171 -21.25 14.89 4.17
CA THR A 171 -20.11 14.83 5.09
C THR A 171 -18.97 13.97 4.56
N LEU A 172 -19.25 13.05 3.65
CA LEU A 172 -18.27 12.13 3.09
C LEU A 172 -17.49 12.78 1.95
N PHE A 173 -16.22 12.40 1.90
CA PHE A 173 -15.32 12.69 0.79
C PHE A 173 -15.00 11.34 0.15
N GLY A 174 -15.49 11.10 -1.07
CA GLY A 174 -15.26 9.87 -1.81
C GLY A 174 -13.82 9.77 -2.33
N GLU A 175 -13.25 8.58 -2.28
CA GLU A 175 -11.87 8.26 -2.71
C GLU A 175 -11.88 7.11 -3.72
N GLY A 176 -10.85 6.27 -3.80
CA GLY A 176 -10.72 5.16 -4.75
C GLY A 176 -11.93 4.23 -4.78
N LEU A 177 -12.20 3.65 -5.95
CA LEU A 177 -13.20 2.60 -6.11
C LEU A 177 -12.56 1.37 -6.74
N THR A 178 -13.16 0.20 -6.52
CA THR A 178 -12.90 -0.95 -7.36
C THR A 178 -14.14 -1.80 -7.58
N ILE A 179 -14.17 -2.61 -8.64
CA ILE A 179 -15.30 -3.49 -8.96
C ILE A 179 -14.86 -4.95 -8.95
N MET A 180 -15.47 -5.75 -8.08
CA MET A 180 -15.17 -7.17 -7.97
C MET A 180 -16.44 -7.94 -7.64
N ASN A 181 -16.68 -9.08 -8.30
CA ASN A 181 -17.84 -9.95 -8.08
C ASN A 181 -19.19 -9.21 -8.15
N ASP A 182 -19.38 -8.37 -9.18
CA ASP A 182 -20.59 -7.54 -9.38
C ASP A 182 -20.93 -6.62 -8.18
N ARG A 183 -19.92 -6.21 -7.44
CA ARG A 183 -20.02 -5.22 -6.35
C ARG A 183 -19.03 -4.09 -6.58
N ILE A 184 -19.47 -2.89 -6.24
CA ILE A 184 -18.65 -1.69 -6.29
C ILE A 184 -18.24 -1.36 -4.86
N TYR A 185 -16.94 -1.28 -4.64
CA TYR A 185 -16.34 -0.87 -3.38
C TYR A 185 -15.83 0.54 -3.56
N GLN A 186 -16.17 1.46 -2.65
CA GLN A 186 -15.74 2.85 -2.73
C GLN A 186 -15.22 3.30 -1.37
N LEU A 187 -14.00 3.81 -1.34
CA LEU A 187 -13.38 4.35 -0.14
C LEU A 187 -13.90 5.76 0.15
N THR A 188 -13.72 6.17 1.40
CA THR A 188 -13.79 7.56 1.83
C THR A 188 -12.47 8.01 2.45
N TRP A 189 -12.16 9.30 2.37
CA TRP A 189 -10.86 9.81 2.79
C TRP A 189 -10.61 9.66 4.30
N GLN A 190 -11.28 10.46 5.11
CA GLN A 190 -11.03 10.58 6.56
C GLN A 190 -12.16 10.04 7.43
N ALA A 191 -13.17 9.41 6.83
CA ALA A 191 -14.28 8.86 7.60
C ALA A 191 -13.95 7.49 8.22
N GLY A 192 -12.81 6.88 7.86
CA GLY A 192 -12.37 5.59 8.40
C GLY A 192 -13.18 4.39 7.91
N LYS A 193 -14.00 4.57 6.86
CA LYS A 193 -14.91 3.55 6.32
C LYS A 193 -14.99 3.56 4.80
N GLY A 194 -15.30 2.41 4.22
CA GLY A 194 -15.69 2.26 2.82
C GLY A 194 -17.15 1.84 2.66
N LEU A 195 -17.65 1.96 1.44
CA LEU A 195 -19.04 1.75 1.05
C LEU A 195 -19.10 0.64 0.00
N VAL A 196 -20.09 -0.25 0.10
CA VAL A 196 -20.31 -1.34 -0.84
C VAL A 196 -21.66 -1.15 -1.52
N TYR A 197 -21.66 -1.18 -2.85
CA TYR A 197 -22.86 -1.05 -3.66
C TYR A 197 -23.08 -2.27 -4.54
N ASP A 198 -24.34 -2.51 -4.91
CA ASP A 198 -24.63 -3.30 -6.11
C ASP A 198 -24.32 -2.49 -7.38
N MET A 199 -24.38 -3.15 -8.54
CA MET A 199 -24.17 -2.51 -9.83
C MET A 199 -25.25 -1.47 -10.18
N ASP A 200 -26.36 -1.45 -9.43
CA ASP A 200 -27.41 -0.44 -9.51
C ASP A 200 -27.23 0.73 -8.53
N PHE A 201 -26.06 0.83 -7.89
CA PHE A 201 -25.68 1.86 -6.94
C PHE A 201 -26.55 1.87 -5.67
N ASN A 202 -27.27 0.79 -5.36
CA ASN A 202 -27.91 0.65 -4.06
C ASN A 202 -26.82 0.33 -3.02
N LEU A 203 -26.82 1.06 -1.90
CA LEU A 203 -25.87 0.81 -0.84
C LEU A 203 -26.25 -0.50 -0.16
N LEU A 204 -25.33 -1.46 -0.14
CA LEU A 204 -25.53 -2.77 0.48
C LEU A 204 -25.00 -2.79 1.91
N SER A 205 -23.80 -2.23 2.12
CA SER A 205 -23.14 -2.22 3.42
C SER A 205 -22.03 -1.16 3.48
N GLU A 206 -21.46 -1.00 4.67
CA GLU A 206 -20.24 -0.23 4.93
C GLU A 206 -19.22 -1.14 5.61
N PHE A 207 -17.94 -0.78 5.56
CA PHE A 207 -16.85 -1.50 6.24
C PHE A 207 -15.84 -0.53 6.83
N ASP A 208 -15.25 -0.88 7.98
CA ASP A 208 -14.26 -0.05 8.66
C ASP A 208 -12.83 -0.39 8.21
N TYR A 209 -11.92 0.58 8.24
CA TYR A 209 -10.53 0.37 7.80
C TYR A 209 -9.70 -0.45 8.77
N GLY A 210 -9.97 -0.43 10.08
CA GLY A 210 -9.15 -1.16 11.04
C GLY A 210 -7.83 -0.43 11.35
N ASN A 211 -6.73 -0.77 10.67
CA ASN A 211 -5.41 -0.22 11.00
C ASN A 211 -5.05 1.04 10.19
N SER A 212 -5.48 1.15 8.93
CA SER A 212 -5.30 2.40 8.17
C SER A 212 -6.21 3.50 8.70
N LYS A 213 -5.71 4.75 8.66
CA LYS A 213 -6.47 5.93 9.10
C LYS A 213 -7.26 6.58 7.98
N GLU A 214 -6.78 6.43 6.75
CA GLU A 214 -7.36 7.00 5.54
C GLU A 214 -7.51 5.90 4.47
N GLY A 215 -8.28 6.21 3.42
CA GLY A 215 -8.36 5.41 2.20
C GLY A 215 -8.21 6.32 0.99
N TRP A 216 -7.34 5.96 0.05
CA TRP A 216 -6.96 6.80 -1.09
C TRP A 216 -7.28 6.10 -2.42
N GLY A 217 -6.57 5.06 -2.80
CA GLY A 217 -6.84 4.26 -3.99
C GLY A 217 -7.24 2.82 -3.65
N LEU A 218 -7.93 2.17 -4.57
CA LEU A 218 -8.44 0.82 -4.41
C LEU A 218 -8.36 0.10 -5.76
N CYS A 219 -7.82 -1.11 -5.81
CA CYS A 219 -7.89 -1.99 -6.99
C CYS A 219 -7.99 -3.45 -6.54
N ASN A 220 -8.13 -4.39 -7.48
CA ASN A 220 -8.22 -5.81 -7.16
C ASN A 220 -7.57 -6.70 -8.23
N ASP A 221 -7.07 -7.88 -7.83
CA ASP A 221 -6.55 -8.90 -8.75
C ASP A 221 -7.58 -10.02 -9.06
N GLY A 222 -8.84 -9.80 -8.71
CA GLY A 222 -9.92 -10.79 -8.76
C GLY A 222 -9.96 -11.75 -7.56
N THR A 223 -8.96 -11.74 -6.69
CA THR A 223 -8.90 -12.58 -5.46
C THR A 223 -8.63 -11.78 -4.19
N ARG A 224 -7.91 -10.68 -4.29
CA ARG A 224 -7.51 -9.77 -3.22
C ARG A 224 -7.87 -8.34 -3.62
N ILE A 225 -8.19 -7.52 -2.62
CA ILE A 225 -8.36 -6.08 -2.78
C ILE A 225 -7.13 -5.37 -2.20
N PHE A 226 -6.57 -4.43 -2.96
CA PHE A 226 -5.43 -3.62 -2.55
C PHE A 226 -5.89 -2.19 -2.28
N LYS A 227 -5.49 -1.63 -1.14
CA LYS A 227 -5.86 -0.28 -0.71
C LYS A 227 -4.62 0.55 -0.39
N SER A 228 -4.50 1.74 -0.97
CA SER A 228 -3.53 2.75 -0.56
C SER A 228 -4.16 3.74 0.42
N ASP A 229 -3.32 4.40 1.21
CA ASP A 229 -3.72 5.43 2.20
C ASP A 229 -2.77 6.64 2.21
N GLY A 230 -1.98 6.82 1.14
CA GLY A 230 -0.95 7.85 1.04
C GLY A 230 0.34 7.56 1.82
N THR A 231 0.38 6.55 2.68
CA THR A 231 1.63 6.09 3.34
C THR A 231 2.48 5.27 2.36
N SER A 232 3.52 4.61 2.86
CA SER A 232 4.29 3.62 2.08
C SER A 232 3.56 2.30 1.92
N LYS A 233 2.46 2.07 2.65
CA LYS A 233 1.77 0.79 2.70
C LYS A 233 0.75 0.67 1.59
N ILE A 234 0.70 -0.52 1.00
CA ILE A 234 -0.45 -1.02 0.26
C ILE A 234 -1.08 -2.12 1.13
N TRP A 235 -2.25 -1.84 1.66
CA TRP A 235 -3.02 -2.75 2.50
C TRP A 235 -3.67 -3.83 1.64
N ILE A 236 -3.68 -5.06 2.16
CA ILE A 236 -4.32 -6.21 1.53
C ILE A 236 -5.57 -6.54 2.34
N LEU A 237 -6.72 -6.41 1.69
CA LEU A 237 -8.03 -6.62 2.29
C LEU A 237 -8.52 -8.03 1.95
N ASP A 238 -9.20 -8.65 2.92
CA ASP A 238 -9.98 -9.85 2.70
C ASP A 238 -11.17 -9.54 1.77
N PRO A 239 -11.37 -10.28 0.67
CA PRO A 239 -12.40 -9.97 -0.32
C PRO A 239 -13.84 -10.19 0.21
N GLU A 240 -14.00 -10.98 1.27
CA GLU A 240 -15.30 -11.30 1.87
C GLU A 240 -15.61 -10.37 3.04
N THR A 241 -14.64 -10.18 3.94
CA THR A 241 -14.85 -9.39 5.17
C THR A 241 -14.41 -7.93 5.05
N LEU A 242 -13.57 -7.61 4.05
CA LEU A 242 -12.96 -6.29 3.83
C LEU A 242 -12.02 -5.82 4.95
N GLU A 243 -11.69 -6.71 5.88
CA GLU A 243 -10.70 -6.46 6.92
C GLU A 243 -9.29 -6.41 6.32
N GLU A 244 -8.47 -5.48 6.81
CA GLU A 244 -7.04 -5.44 6.50
C GLU A 244 -6.31 -6.64 7.13
N LYS A 245 -5.87 -7.59 6.31
CA LYS A 245 -5.14 -8.79 6.76
C LYS A 245 -3.63 -8.58 6.82
N GLY A 246 -3.11 -7.59 6.10
CA GLY A 246 -1.70 -7.29 6.04
C GLY A 246 -1.40 -6.13 5.11
N HIS A 247 -0.12 -5.90 4.84
CA HIS A 247 0.33 -4.89 3.89
C HIS A 247 1.69 -5.27 3.31
N ILE A 248 1.97 -4.71 2.14
CA ILE A 248 3.33 -4.57 1.58
C ILE A 248 3.74 -3.10 1.68
N GLU A 249 5.04 -2.81 1.71
CA GLU A 249 5.54 -1.45 1.60
C GLU A 249 6.17 -1.20 0.23
N THR A 250 5.88 -0.04 -0.37
CA THR A 250 6.44 0.33 -1.66
C THR A 250 7.91 0.70 -1.53
N VAL A 251 8.79 -0.02 -2.24
CA VAL A 251 10.25 0.14 -2.11
C VAL A 251 10.95 0.23 -3.45
N THR A 252 12.00 1.06 -3.50
CA THR A 252 13.01 1.06 -4.56
C THR A 252 14.32 0.49 -4.02
N ASN A 253 15.36 0.45 -4.84
CA ASN A 253 16.73 0.16 -4.40
C ASN A 253 17.36 1.25 -3.51
N THR A 254 16.73 2.41 -3.37
CA THR A 254 17.32 3.55 -2.61
C THR A 254 16.49 4.01 -1.42
N SER A 255 15.17 3.77 -1.45
CA SER A 255 14.26 4.20 -0.38
C SER A 255 12.96 3.40 -0.36
N VAL A 256 12.31 3.41 0.80
CA VAL A 256 10.85 3.21 0.90
C VAL A 256 10.17 4.46 0.37
N PHE A 257 9.10 4.29 -0.39
CA PHE A 257 8.38 5.39 -1.04
C PHE A 257 6.95 5.46 -0.50
N SER A 258 6.32 6.63 -0.57
CA SER A 258 4.94 6.87 -0.10
C SER A 258 4.15 7.65 -1.16
N MET A 259 2.94 8.10 -0.83
CA MET A 259 2.07 8.87 -1.74
C MET A 259 1.50 8.06 -2.91
N ALA A 260 1.40 6.74 -2.77
CA ALA A 260 0.53 5.96 -3.63
C ALA A 260 -0.91 6.45 -3.42
N ASN A 261 -1.53 6.90 -4.50
CA ASN A 261 -2.88 7.45 -4.51
C ASN A 261 -3.81 6.47 -5.23
N GLU A 262 -4.49 6.89 -6.29
CA GLU A 262 -5.35 6.03 -7.09
C GLU A 262 -4.58 4.81 -7.65
N LEU A 263 -5.24 3.65 -7.64
CA LEU A 263 -4.65 2.35 -7.94
C LEU A 263 -5.40 1.66 -9.08
N GLU A 264 -4.67 0.94 -9.92
CA GLU A 264 -5.22 0.03 -10.92
C GLU A 264 -4.44 -1.29 -10.94
N TYR A 265 -5.11 -2.41 -11.24
CA TYR A 265 -4.44 -3.70 -11.39
C TYR A 265 -4.43 -4.14 -12.86
N ALA A 266 -3.23 -4.30 -13.42
CA ALA A 266 -3.03 -4.80 -14.78
C ALA A 266 -1.69 -5.53 -14.89
N HIS A 267 -1.55 -6.48 -15.82
CA HIS A 267 -0.28 -7.20 -16.05
C HIS A 267 0.35 -7.80 -14.79
N ASP A 268 -0.47 -8.34 -13.89
CA ASP A 268 -0.07 -8.85 -12.58
C ASP A 268 0.68 -7.81 -11.71
N ARG A 269 0.39 -6.53 -11.91
CA ARG A 269 1.02 -5.39 -11.21
C ARG A 269 -0.02 -4.39 -10.75
N ILE A 270 0.33 -3.70 -9.67
CA ILE A 270 -0.42 -2.54 -9.20
C ILE A 270 0.21 -1.29 -9.84
N TYR A 271 -0.59 -0.55 -10.60
CA TYR A 271 -0.27 0.77 -11.09
C TYR A 271 -0.80 1.79 -10.09
N ALA A 272 0.06 2.67 -9.57
CA ALA A 272 -0.35 3.64 -8.57
C ALA A 272 0.02 5.07 -9.00
N ASN A 273 -0.96 5.97 -9.12
CA ASN A 273 -0.66 7.39 -9.23
C ASN A 273 0.17 7.84 -8.02
N THR A 274 1.15 8.72 -8.24
CA THR A 274 1.91 9.33 -7.15
C THR A 274 1.38 10.72 -6.87
N TRP A 275 0.75 10.94 -5.71
CA TRP A 275 0.14 12.24 -5.41
C TRP A 275 1.17 13.39 -5.49
N GLN A 276 0.76 14.49 -6.13
CA GLN A 276 1.58 15.66 -6.47
C GLN A 276 2.74 15.42 -7.47
N LYS A 277 2.80 14.26 -8.12
CA LYS A 277 3.73 14.00 -9.22
C LYS A 277 2.97 13.54 -10.46
N ASP A 278 3.48 13.90 -11.62
CA ASP A 278 2.94 13.44 -12.90
C ASP A 278 3.52 12.06 -13.27
N GLY A 279 3.37 11.08 -12.37
CA GLY A 279 3.91 9.74 -12.58
C GLY A 279 3.12 8.64 -11.90
N VAL A 280 3.32 7.42 -12.40
CA VAL A 280 2.70 6.19 -11.91
C VAL A 280 3.78 5.17 -11.54
N MET A 281 3.67 4.57 -10.36
CA MET A 281 4.52 3.46 -9.93
C MET A 281 3.94 2.15 -10.45
N ILE A 282 4.80 1.25 -10.91
CA ILE A 282 4.45 -0.15 -11.24
C ILE A 282 4.98 -1.00 -10.09
N ILE A 283 4.08 -1.49 -9.24
CA ILE A 283 4.39 -2.14 -7.97
C ILE A 283 4.11 -3.64 -8.09
N ASN A 284 5.04 -4.46 -7.63
CA ASN A 284 4.84 -5.88 -7.47
C ASN A 284 3.92 -6.15 -6.25
N PRO A 285 2.74 -6.77 -6.45
CA PRO A 285 1.76 -6.96 -5.39
C PRO A 285 2.19 -7.96 -4.31
N GLU A 286 3.19 -8.80 -4.59
CA GLU A 286 3.63 -9.83 -3.64
C GLU A 286 4.61 -9.31 -2.59
N ASN A 287 5.37 -8.25 -2.93
CA ASN A 287 6.49 -7.81 -2.09
C ASN A 287 6.67 -6.29 -2.00
N GLY A 288 5.95 -5.51 -2.81
CA GLY A 288 6.00 -4.05 -2.77
C GLY A 288 7.17 -3.42 -3.54
N ILE A 289 7.98 -4.21 -4.26
CA ILE A 289 9.03 -3.63 -5.11
C ILE A 289 8.38 -2.77 -6.21
N ILE A 290 8.82 -1.51 -6.31
CA ILE A 290 8.52 -0.65 -7.45
C ILE A 290 9.42 -1.11 -8.59
N GLU A 291 8.86 -1.87 -9.53
CA GLU A 291 9.58 -2.44 -10.68
C GLU A 291 9.73 -1.44 -11.81
N GLY A 292 8.84 -0.45 -11.89
CA GLY A 292 8.93 0.60 -12.88
C GLY A 292 8.25 1.91 -12.49
N VAL A 293 8.59 2.98 -13.20
CA VAL A 293 7.99 4.31 -13.05
C VAL A 293 7.61 4.84 -14.43
N VAL A 294 6.34 5.22 -14.60
CA VAL A 294 5.81 5.83 -15.81
C VAL A 294 5.82 7.35 -15.66
N ASP A 295 6.52 8.03 -16.56
CA ASP A 295 6.57 9.49 -16.65
C ASP A 295 5.43 10.01 -17.54
N LEU A 296 4.42 10.63 -16.92
CA LEU A 296 3.19 11.13 -17.56
C LEU A 296 3.18 12.66 -17.71
N ARG A 297 4.32 13.32 -17.51
CA ARG A 297 4.44 14.77 -17.71
C ARG A 297 3.99 15.17 -19.11
N GLY A 298 3.41 16.37 -19.21
CA GLY A 298 2.88 16.94 -20.45
C GLY A 298 1.42 16.61 -20.74
N LEU A 299 0.79 15.65 -20.06
CA LEU A 299 -0.66 15.42 -20.20
C LEU A 299 -1.48 16.59 -19.64
N LYS A 300 -1.10 17.13 -18.48
CA LYS A 300 -1.77 18.27 -17.85
C LYS A 300 -1.75 19.53 -18.72
N ASP A 301 -0.75 19.70 -19.57
CA ASP A 301 -0.65 20.86 -20.47
C ASP A 301 -1.63 20.77 -21.65
N LYS A 302 -2.22 19.59 -21.89
CA LYS A 302 -3.16 19.32 -22.99
C LYS A 302 -4.63 19.46 -22.60
N VAL A 303 -4.93 19.74 -21.33
CA VAL A 303 -6.29 20.01 -20.83
C VAL A 303 -6.56 21.51 -20.72
N THR A 304 -7.82 21.91 -20.58
CA THR A 304 -8.17 23.32 -20.40
C THR A 304 -7.56 23.85 -19.10
N GLN A 305 -6.72 24.88 -19.21
CA GLN A 305 -6.11 25.53 -18.05
C GLN A 305 -7.11 26.44 -17.36
N LYS A 306 -7.44 26.13 -16.10
CA LYS A 306 -8.43 26.85 -15.30
C LYS A 306 -8.03 26.92 -13.82
N PRO A 307 -8.56 27.88 -13.04
CA PRO A 307 -8.11 28.13 -11.67
C PRO A 307 -8.25 26.95 -10.70
N ASP A 308 -9.21 26.07 -10.95
CA ASP A 308 -9.51 24.88 -10.15
C ASP A 308 -8.93 23.58 -10.74
N LEU A 309 -8.11 23.67 -11.79
CA LEU A 309 -7.41 22.53 -12.39
C LEU A 309 -6.40 21.95 -11.40
N ASP A 310 -6.46 20.65 -11.14
CA ASP A 310 -5.67 19.99 -10.11
C ASP A 310 -4.78 18.88 -10.73
N VAL A 311 -4.25 17.99 -9.91
CA VAL A 311 -3.19 17.02 -10.28
C VAL A 311 -3.70 15.84 -11.10
N LEU A 312 -2.76 15.17 -11.78
CA LEU A 312 -2.93 13.83 -12.32
C LEU A 312 -3.50 12.88 -11.24
N ASN A 313 -4.58 12.17 -11.55
CA ASN A 313 -5.16 11.12 -10.71
C ASN A 313 -6.26 10.35 -11.46
N GLY A 314 -6.26 9.03 -11.36
CA GLY A 314 -7.15 8.14 -12.10
C GLY A 314 -6.41 7.44 -13.23
N ILE A 315 -6.26 6.12 -13.11
CA ILE A 315 -5.75 5.23 -14.15
C ILE A 315 -6.67 4.01 -14.25
N ALA A 316 -7.05 3.62 -15.46
CA ALA A 316 -7.86 2.43 -15.69
C ALA A 316 -7.34 1.65 -16.92
N HIS A 317 -7.12 0.35 -16.78
CA HIS A 317 -6.72 -0.53 -17.87
C HIS A 317 -7.92 -0.90 -18.72
N PHE A 318 -7.75 -0.85 -20.04
CA PHE A 318 -8.75 -1.30 -21.00
C PHE A 318 -8.26 -2.60 -21.67
N PRO A 319 -8.70 -3.78 -21.20
CA PRO A 319 -8.07 -5.06 -21.55
C PRO A 319 -8.08 -5.40 -23.04
N GLU A 320 -9.15 -5.03 -23.76
CA GLU A 320 -9.30 -5.42 -25.18
C GLU A 320 -8.25 -4.79 -26.10
N ARG A 321 -7.72 -3.61 -25.73
CA ARG A 321 -6.71 -2.88 -26.52
C ARG A 321 -5.35 -2.85 -25.87
N ASP A 322 -5.26 -3.34 -24.64
CA ASP A 322 -4.09 -3.25 -23.80
C ASP A 322 -3.54 -1.79 -23.71
N THR A 323 -4.45 -0.88 -23.38
CA THR A 323 -4.18 0.54 -23.18
C THR A 323 -4.64 0.99 -21.81
N PHE A 324 -4.16 2.14 -21.36
CA PHE A 324 -4.54 2.74 -20.09
C PHE A 324 -5.26 4.06 -20.34
N PHE A 325 -6.34 4.28 -19.62
CA PHE A 325 -7.09 5.52 -19.59
C PHE A 325 -6.63 6.31 -18.38
N VAL A 326 -6.12 7.52 -18.62
CA VAL A 326 -5.50 8.34 -17.59
C VAL A 326 -6.11 9.74 -17.63
N THR A 327 -6.44 10.27 -16.45
CA THR A 327 -7.05 11.60 -16.29
C THR A 327 -6.48 12.31 -15.07
N GLY A 328 -7.12 13.39 -14.66
CA GLY A 328 -6.81 14.08 -13.43
C GLY A 328 -8.00 14.79 -12.83
N LYS A 329 -7.75 15.35 -11.66
CA LYS A 329 -8.74 16.07 -10.87
C LYS A 329 -9.11 17.36 -11.60
N ASN A 330 -10.37 17.48 -11.99
CA ASN A 330 -10.93 18.59 -12.77
C ASN A 330 -10.34 18.73 -14.17
N TRP A 331 -9.89 17.63 -14.78
CA TRP A 331 -9.43 17.61 -16.17
C TRP A 331 -10.63 17.47 -17.12
N ASP A 332 -10.66 18.19 -18.23
CA ASP A 332 -11.73 18.08 -19.23
C ASP A 332 -11.49 16.98 -20.27
N LYS A 333 -10.44 16.17 -20.08
CA LYS A 333 -10.09 15.04 -20.95
C LYS A 333 -9.64 13.81 -20.18
N ILE A 334 -9.94 12.65 -20.74
CA ILE A 334 -9.24 11.39 -20.47
C ILE A 334 -8.34 11.08 -21.66
N PHE A 335 -7.10 10.68 -21.38
CA PHE A 335 -6.13 10.22 -22.38
C PHE A 335 -6.07 8.70 -22.36
N GLU A 336 -6.36 8.07 -23.49
CA GLU A 336 -5.97 6.69 -23.70
C GLU A 336 -4.53 6.66 -24.19
N VAL A 337 -3.70 5.96 -23.43
CA VAL A 337 -2.26 5.88 -23.65
C VAL A 337 -1.80 4.44 -23.71
N LYS A 338 -0.73 4.21 -24.47
CA LYS A 338 0.08 3.01 -24.38
C LYS A 338 1.31 3.31 -23.55
N ILE A 339 1.55 2.51 -22.51
CA ILE A 339 2.77 2.62 -21.69
C ILE A 339 3.91 1.91 -22.44
N VAL A 340 5.01 2.62 -22.66
CA VAL A 340 6.16 2.13 -23.43
C VAL A 340 7.46 2.39 -22.67
N PRO A 341 8.51 1.56 -22.84
CA PRO A 341 9.80 1.84 -22.23
C PRO A 341 10.33 3.22 -22.63
N LYS A 342 10.86 3.97 -21.68
CA LYS A 342 11.55 5.23 -21.97
C LYS A 342 12.91 4.90 -22.54
N GLY A 343 13.09 5.11 -23.85
CA GLY A 343 14.38 4.95 -24.52
C GLY A 343 15.48 5.71 -23.76
N LYS A 344 16.65 5.09 -23.64
CA LYS A 344 17.82 5.70 -22.98
C LYS A 344 18.36 6.88 -23.76
#